data_AF-A0A5C7X9Y4-F1
#
_entry.id   AF-A0A5C7X9Y4-F1
#
_cell.length_a   1.000
_cell.length_b   1.000
_cell.length_c   1.000
_cell.angle_alpha   90.00
_cell.angle_beta   90.00
_cell.angle_gamma   90.00
#
_symmetry.space_group_name_H-M   'P 1'
#
loop_
_entity.id
_entity.type
_entity.pdbx_description
1 polymer ?
#
loop_
_entity_poly.entity_id
_entity_poly.type
_entity_poly.pdbx_seq_one_letter_code
_entity_poly.pdbx_strand_id
1 'polypeptide(L)'
;MITARDRLRHLIRGDNPAEIAALVDSAQFSRETAQLAAELGRDVTDVREEAAGYVREMAVSHVPVVVRAWHALSAWMVRGYQVVVDDDELAKLRALDRDHALILLISHRSYLDQFSLPPRLLQGGITPTFGLAGANLNFFPLGTLGRRNGFIPVRRSTGDLPVYRWALRAVVGRLVSRGQNLVWSIEGGRSRTGKLRPPRYGLLRYVTDAVESDGSKRTVAVPVSILFDQLPLHEVKLMVEESRGLPKKPENLRWLISYARGLRQRLGRIYIDFGAPVPLHERIETLRADGLNDRQVVERVALDICHRLNRATPVSATAAVCVAMLGEDRALTLDEVSATVAPLARYLRARGWPVAGGADLTERATVSQTLHDLVGSGVLTRYSGGPTTVWGIGQDQHLIVAVYRNSAIHVLLMRAIAELALLAIAHAPTLTKRVGWERALEIRELLKFDFFFPGREEFAEEIWREIAIMSGRDHDPNAPLDSDEAARILRSSDLIVADLVLRPFVDAYRVVAEELAELDSGARIAEQELLKRCLRLGRQWSLQHRITEESVSGEMFSTAVKLARHRGLLDTGAPAEELGLRRWALVAELDGLQTSIGELSRLRREGAN
;
A
#
# COMPACT_ATOMS: atom_id res chain seq x y z
N MET A 1 -30.58 -18.62 25.72
CA MET A 1 -29.12 -18.40 25.65
C MET A 1 -28.55 -19.39 24.65
N ILE A 2 -28.21 -18.93 23.45
CA ILE A 2 -27.49 -19.76 22.45
C ILE A 2 -26.06 -19.89 22.97
N THR A 3 -25.58 -21.12 23.17
CA THR A 3 -24.22 -21.34 23.71
C THR A 3 -23.18 -20.80 22.73
N ALA A 4 -22.01 -20.35 23.23
CA ALA A 4 -20.90 -19.92 22.37
C ALA A 4 -20.48 -20.99 21.33
N ARG A 5 -20.73 -22.27 21.64
CA ARG A 5 -20.52 -23.43 20.77
C ARG A 5 -21.55 -23.53 19.63
N ASP A 6 -22.79 -23.14 19.86
CA ASP A 6 -23.84 -23.07 18.83
C ASP A 6 -23.68 -21.83 17.94
N ARG A 7 -23.23 -20.69 18.48
CA ARG A 7 -22.80 -19.53 17.67
C ARG A 7 -21.65 -19.88 16.74
N LEU A 8 -20.61 -20.56 17.22
CA LEU A 8 -19.49 -21.01 16.37
C LEU A 8 -19.97 -21.93 15.24
N ARG A 9 -20.94 -22.82 15.49
CA ARG A 9 -21.53 -23.70 14.46
C ARG A 9 -22.31 -22.93 13.39
N HIS A 10 -22.95 -21.82 13.74
CA HIS A 10 -23.63 -20.94 12.78
C HIS A 10 -22.66 -20.03 12.02
N LEU A 11 -21.61 -19.53 12.68
CA LEU A 11 -20.59 -18.65 12.09
C LEU A 11 -19.65 -19.38 11.11
N ILE A 12 -19.39 -20.67 11.33
CA ILE A 12 -18.57 -21.52 10.46
C ILE A 12 -19.34 -22.00 9.20
N ARG A 13 -20.68 -21.84 9.15
CA ARG A 13 -21.46 -22.18 7.96
C ARG A 13 -21.41 -21.03 6.97
N GLY A 14 -20.65 -21.19 5.89
CA GLY A 14 -20.88 -20.36 4.69
C GLY A 14 -22.13 -20.83 3.94
N ASP A 15 -22.30 -20.31 2.74
CA ASP A 15 -23.47 -20.56 1.90
C ASP A 15 -23.62 -22.06 1.57
N ASN A 16 -24.53 -22.74 2.26
CA ASN A 16 -25.00 -24.06 1.85
C ASN A 16 -25.82 -23.90 0.54
N PRO A 17 -25.76 -24.83 -0.43
CA PRO A 17 -26.65 -24.83 -1.60
C PRO A 17 -28.11 -24.43 -1.33
N ALA A 18 -28.70 -24.88 -0.22
CA ALA A 18 -30.06 -24.51 0.19
C ALA A 18 -30.21 -23.01 0.53
N GLU A 19 -29.17 -22.41 1.11
CA GLU A 19 -29.15 -20.99 1.46
C GLU A 19 -28.95 -20.11 0.23
N ILE A 20 -28.20 -20.57 -0.77
CA ILE A 20 -28.06 -19.86 -2.04
C ILE A 20 -29.37 -19.90 -2.81
N ALA A 21 -30.01 -21.08 -2.85
CA ALA A 21 -31.35 -21.21 -3.40
C ALA A 21 -32.31 -20.22 -2.70
N ALA A 22 -32.32 -20.18 -1.37
CA ALA A 22 -33.16 -19.23 -0.63
C ALA A 22 -32.87 -17.74 -0.95
N LEU A 23 -31.60 -17.37 -1.22
CA LEU A 23 -31.26 -16.01 -1.65
C LEU A 23 -31.83 -15.71 -3.05
N VAL A 24 -31.59 -16.61 -4.01
CA VAL A 24 -32.04 -16.49 -5.41
C VAL A 24 -33.57 -16.53 -5.53
N ASP A 25 -34.22 -17.27 -4.65
CA ASP A 25 -35.68 -17.42 -4.61
C ASP A 25 -36.36 -16.33 -3.78
N SER A 26 -35.60 -15.43 -3.15
CA SER A 26 -36.17 -14.38 -2.31
C SER A 26 -36.97 -13.34 -3.11
N ALA A 27 -38.01 -12.79 -2.48
CA ALA A 27 -38.79 -11.70 -3.06
C ALA A 27 -37.94 -10.44 -3.29
N GLN A 28 -36.94 -10.19 -2.44
CA GLN A 28 -36.00 -9.09 -2.61
C GLN A 28 -35.15 -9.28 -3.86
N PHE A 29 -34.54 -10.45 -4.06
CA PHE A 29 -33.78 -10.77 -5.26
C PHE A 29 -34.62 -10.59 -6.52
N SER A 30 -35.87 -11.04 -6.48
CA SER A 30 -36.81 -10.90 -7.59
C SER A 30 -37.12 -9.43 -7.93
N ARG A 31 -37.32 -8.58 -6.92
CA ARG A 31 -37.61 -7.15 -7.12
C ARG A 31 -36.39 -6.39 -7.64
N GLU A 32 -35.23 -6.61 -7.04
CA GLU A 32 -34.00 -5.91 -7.41
C GLU A 32 -33.49 -6.31 -8.81
N THR A 33 -33.63 -7.59 -9.19
CA THR A 33 -33.30 -8.02 -10.56
C THR A 33 -34.26 -7.46 -11.59
N ALA A 34 -35.55 -7.32 -11.26
CA ALA A 34 -36.53 -6.67 -12.14
C ALA A 34 -36.24 -5.17 -12.32
N GLN A 35 -35.86 -4.47 -11.24
CA GLN A 35 -35.42 -3.08 -11.33
C GLN A 35 -34.16 -2.94 -12.21
N LEU A 36 -33.16 -3.78 -11.98
CA LEU A 36 -31.94 -3.78 -12.78
C LEU A 36 -32.21 -4.09 -14.26
N ALA A 37 -33.13 -5.00 -14.54
CA ALA A 37 -33.55 -5.31 -15.91
C ALA A 37 -34.19 -4.11 -16.60
N ALA A 38 -35.07 -3.38 -15.89
CA ALA A 38 -35.67 -2.15 -16.39
C ALA A 38 -34.62 -1.05 -16.67
N GLU A 39 -33.66 -0.86 -15.76
CA GLU A 39 -32.55 0.10 -15.94
C GLU A 39 -31.65 -0.24 -17.13
N LEU A 40 -31.44 -1.55 -17.40
CA LEU A 40 -30.63 -2.03 -18.51
C LEU A 40 -31.41 -2.17 -19.83
N GLY A 41 -32.74 -2.02 -19.82
CA GLY A 41 -33.59 -2.28 -20.98
C GLY A 41 -33.55 -3.74 -21.46
N ARG A 42 -33.38 -4.69 -20.54
CA ARG A 42 -33.26 -6.14 -20.82
C ARG A 42 -34.44 -6.91 -20.25
N ASP A 43 -34.65 -8.14 -20.72
CA ASP A 43 -35.67 -9.02 -20.16
C ASP A 43 -35.36 -9.38 -18.69
N VAL A 44 -36.40 -9.40 -17.85
CA VAL A 44 -36.28 -9.67 -16.41
C VAL A 44 -35.79 -11.09 -16.16
N THR A 45 -36.25 -12.06 -16.95
CA THR A 45 -35.88 -13.48 -16.82
C THR A 45 -34.40 -13.65 -17.12
N ASP A 46 -33.92 -13.06 -18.21
CA ASP A 46 -32.51 -13.12 -18.61
C ASP A 46 -31.58 -12.53 -17.53
N VAL A 47 -31.92 -11.34 -17.01
CA VAL A 47 -31.12 -10.68 -15.97
C VAL A 47 -31.14 -11.47 -14.67
N ARG A 48 -32.30 -12.03 -14.30
CA ARG A 48 -32.44 -12.88 -13.10
C ARG A 48 -31.62 -14.16 -13.22
N GLU A 49 -31.66 -14.85 -14.36
CA GLU A 49 -30.89 -16.07 -14.60
C GLU A 49 -29.38 -15.78 -14.60
N GLU A 50 -28.96 -14.71 -15.28
CA GLU A 50 -27.57 -14.25 -15.28
C GLU A 50 -27.09 -13.93 -13.87
N ALA A 51 -27.88 -13.17 -13.10
CA ALA A 51 -27.56 -12.83 -11.72
C ALA A 51 -27.47 -14.07 -10.81
N ALA A 52 -28.42 -15.00 -10.94
CA ALA A 52 -28.39 -16.26 -10.21
C ALA A 52 -27.16 -17.10 -10.56
N GLY A 53 -26.74 -17.11 -11.83
CA GLY A 53 -25.50 -17.71 -12.29
C GLY A 53 -24.28 -17.14 -11.57
N TYR A 54 -24.15 -15.82 -11.50
CA TYR A 54 -23.03 -15.16 -10.80
C TYR A 54 -23.06 -15.38 -9.29
N VAL A 55 -24.23 -15.36 -8.66
CA VAL A 55 -24.35 -15.68 -7.22
C VAL A 55 -23.89 -17.12 -6.94
N ARG A 56 -24.27 -18.08 -7.78
CA ARG A 56 -23.80 -19.48 -7.66
C ARG A 56 -22.29 -19.60 -7.93
N GLU A 57 -21.71 -18.79 -8.82
CA GLU A 57 -20.26 -18.73 -9.05
C GLU A 57 -19.51 -18.28 -7.79
N MET A 58 -20.07 -17.32 -7.05
CA MET A 58 -19.52 -16.73 -5.83
C MET A 58 -19.87 -17.48 -4.54
N ALA A 59 -20.64 -18.57 -4.66
CA ALA A 59 -21.01 -19.47 -3.58
C ALA A 59 -19.77 -19.98 -2.81
N VAL A 60 -19.69 -19.65 -1.52
CA VAL A 60 -18.56 -20.04 -0.67
C VAL A 60 -19.00 -20.67 0.64
N SER A 61 -18.21 -21.63 1.12
CA SER A 61 -18.43 -22.30 2.40
C SER A 61 -17.12 -22.61 3.11
N HIS A 62 -17.15 -22.83 4.43
CA HIS A 62 -16.03 -23.42 5.16
C HIS A 62 -16.33 -24.89 5.46
N VAL A 63 -15.74 -25.79 4.68
CA VAL A 63 -15.81 -27.23 4.93
C VAL A 63 -14.66 -27.62 5.86
N PRO A 64 -14.91 -28.13 7.09
CA PRO A 64 -13.85 -28.31 8.09
C PRO A 64 -12.63 -29.13 7.63
N VAL A 65 -12.86 -30.17 6.83
CA VAL A 65 -11.78 -31.00 6.26
C VAL A 65 -10.94 -30.20 5.26
N VAL A 66 -11.58 -29.39 4.43
CA VAL A 66 -10.90 -28.53 3.44
C VAL A 66 -10.14 -27.42 4.14
N VAL A 67 -10.71 -26.81 5.18
CA VAL A 67 -10.05 -25.79 6.00
C VAL A 67 -8.77 -26.36 6.64
N ARG A 68 -8.82 -27.57 7.21
CA ARG A 68 -7.62 -28.24 7.75
C ARG A 68 -6.59 -28.55 6.67
N ALA A 69 -7.01 -29.02 5.50
CA ALA A 69 -6.10 -29.28 4.39
C ALA A 69 -5.45 -27.97 3.87
N TRP A 70 -6.22 -26.88 3.81
CA TRP A 70 -5.73 -25.56 3.43
C TRP A 70 -4.74 -25.01 4.46
N HIS A 71 -4.98 -25.25 5.76
CA HIS A 71 -4.04 -24.89 6.82
C HIS A 71 -2.69 -25.60 6.64
N ALA A 72 -2.69 -26.90 6.37
CA ALA A 72 -1.47 -27.66 6.08
C ALA A 72 -0.76 -27.15 4.80
N LEU A 73 -1.52 -26.88 3.73
CA LEU A 73 -0.98 -26.27 2.51
C LEU A 73 -0.36 -24.90 2.80
N SER A 74 -1.03 -24.08 3.61
CA SER A 74 -0.55 -22.75 3.98
C SER A 74 0.75 -22.82 4.76
N ALA A 75 0.84 -23.70 5.76
CA ALA A 75 2.08 -23.97 6.49
C ALA A 75 3.22 -24.40 5.56
N TRP A 76 2.92 -25.21 4.54
CA TRP A 76 3.90 -25.58 3.53
C TRP A 76 4.30 -24.42 2.61
N MET A 77 3.36 -23.55 2.23
CA MET A 77 3.61 -22.36 1.41
C MET A 77 4.45 -21.32 2.17
N VAL A 78 4.24 -21.13 3.47
CA VAL A 78 5.02 -20.18 4.27
C VAL A 78 6.22 -20.79 4.97
N ARG A 79 6.61 -22.04 4.65
CA ARG A 79 7.69 -22.77 5.36
C ARG A 79 9.07 -22.11 5.30
N GLY A 80 9.30 -21.23 4.31
CA GLY A 80 10.51 -20.42 4.21
C GLY A 80 10.54 -19.26 5.21
N TYR A 81 9.44 -19.05 5.95
CA TYR A 81 9.24 -17.92 6.84
C TYR A 81 8.85 -18.34 8.24
N GLN A 82 9.29 -17.55 9.22
CA GLN A 82 8.68 -17.54 10.55
C GLN A 82 7.60 -16.45 10.59
N VAL A 83 6.35 -16.84 10.73
CA VAL A 83 5.25 -15.87 10.90
C VAL A 83 5.20 -15.41 12.35
N VAL A 84 5.35 -14.10 12.56
CA VAL A 84 5.37 -13.39 13.83
C VAL A 84 4.10 -12.55 13.92
N VAL A 85 3.33 -12.76 14.97
CA VAL A 85 2.10 -12.03 15.29
C VAL A 85 2.10 -11.80 16.79
N ASP A 86 1.65 -10.63 17.24
CA ASP A 86 1.49 -10.36 18.67
C ASP A 86 0.25 -11.11 19.22
N ASP A 87 0.47 -11.97 20.22
CA ASP A 87 -0.58 -12.78 20.85
C ASP A 87 -1.59 -11.92 21.63
N ASP A 88 -1.18 -10.77 22.19
CA ASP A 88 -2.07 -9.83 22.86
C ASP A 88 -2.96 -9.10 21.86
N GLU A 89 -2.44 -8.75 20.67
CA GLU A 89 -3.25 -8.21 19.58
C GLU A 89 -4.27 -9.25 19.07
N LEU A 90 -3.86 -10.51 18.91
CA LEU A 90 -4.78 -11.59 18.57
C LEU A 90 -5.85 -11.80 19.65
N ALA A 91 -5.50 -11.68 20.93
CA ALA A 91 -6.45 -11.79 22.02
C ALA A 91 -7.49 -10.65 22.00
N LYS A 92 -7.08 -9.42 21.72
CA LYS A 92 -7.98 -8.26 21.52
C LYS A 92 -8.88 -8.47 20.31
N LEU A 93 -8.34 -8.94 19.18
CA LEU A 93 -9.11 -9.21 17.98
C LEU A 93 -10.12 -10.34 18.19
N ARG A 94 -9.74 -11.40 18.90
CA ARG A 94 -10.66 -12.47 19.32
C ARG A 94 -11.76 -11.97 20.25
N ALA A 95 -11.49 -10.99 21.10
CA ALA A 95 -12.54 -10.39 21.94
C ALA A 95 -13.55 -9.61 21.09
N LEU A 96 -13.07 -8.84 20.09
CA LEU A 96 -13.93 -8.13 19.14
C LEU A 96 -14.81 -9.09 18.31
N ASP A 97 -14.21 -10.17 17.80
CA ASP A 97 -14.87 -11.22 16.99
C ASP A 97 -16.11 -11.85 17.66
N ARG A 98 -16.20 -11.81 19.00
CA ARG A 98 -17.34 -12.41 19.72
C ARG A 98 -18.66 -11.71 19.44
N ASP A 99 -18.59 -10.39 19.26
CA ASP A 99 -19.75 -9.50 19.19
C ASP A 99 -19.78 -8.66 17.91
N HIS A 100 -18.69 -8.63 17.12
CA HIS A 100 -18.57 -7.85 15.91
C HIS A 100 -18.14 -8.69 14.71
N ALA A 101 -18.66 -8.33 13.54
CA ALA A 101 -18.15 -8.79 12.26
C ALA A 101 -16.87 -8.04 11.90
N LEU A 102 -15.81 -8.78 11.63
CA LEU A 102 -14.50 -8.22 11.33
C LEU A 102 -14.29 -8.12 9.81
N ILE A 103 -14.08 -6.89 9.34
CA ILE A 103 -13.74 -6.57 7.96
C ILE A 103 -12.23 -6.31 7.90
N LEU A 104 -11.46 -7.37 7.64
CA LEU A 104 -9.99 -7.37 7.67
C LEU A 104 -9.43 -6.85 6.34
N LEU A 105 -8.75 -5.70 6.39
CA LEU A 105 -8.27 -4.98 5.22
C LEU A 105 -6.75 -5.01 5.18
N ILE A 106 -6.22 -5.88 4.34
CA ILE A 106 -4.79 -6.19 4.30
C ILE A 106 -4.02 -5.28 3.33
N SER A 107 -2.75 -5.01 3.65
CA SER A 107 -1.75 -4.61 2.64
C SER A 107 -1.46 -5.80 1.73
N HIS A 108 -1.35 -5.60 0.41
CA HIS A 108 -1.06 -6.72 -0.49
C HIS A 108 0.36 -6.63 -1.04
N ARG A 109 1.22 -7.47 -0.46
CA ARG A 109 2.65 -7.50 -0.75
C ARG A 109 3.04 -8.75 -1.53
N SER A 110 2.40 -9.88 -1.25
CA SER A 110 2.75 -11.17 -1.85
C SER A 110 1.53 -12.04 -2.13
N TYR A 111 1.70 -13.04 -3.00
CA TYR A 111 0.77 -14.17 -3.04
C TYR A 111 0.67 -14.92 -1.71
N LEU A 112 1.71 -14.85 -0.88
CA LEU A 112 1.73 -15.48 0.44
C LEU A 112 0.79 -14.84 1.45
N ASP A 113 0.26 -13.65 1.19
CA ASP A 113 -0.68 -12.96 2.10
C ASP A 113 -1.92 -13.82 2.39
N GLN A 114 -2.42 -14.54 1.37
CA GLN A 114 -3.57 -15.44 1.48
C GLN A 114 -3.25 -16.74 2.26
N PHE A 115 -1.97 -17.06 2.42
CA PHE A 115 -1.49 -18.24 3.14
C PHE A 115 -0.91 -17.89 4.52
N SER A 116 -0.57 -16.62 4.80
CA SER A 116 -0.02 -16.20 6.08
C SER A 116 -1.10 -15.84 7.09
N LEU A 117 -2.08 -15.01 6.71
CA LEU A 117 -3.05 -14.45 7.65
C LEU A 117 -4.18 -15.41 8.06
N PRO A 118 -4.98 -16.01 7.14
CA PRO A 118 -6.15 -16.79 7.54
C PRO A 118 -5.83 -17.98 8.48
N PRO A 119 -4.75 -18.76 8.27
CA PRO A 119 -4.33 -19.81 9.21
C PRO A 119 -4.00 -19.30 10.61
N ARG A 120 -3.42 -18.10 10.72
CA ARG A 120 -3.05 -17.48 12.00
C ARG A 120 -4.28 -16.97 12.75
N LEU A 121 -5.24 -16.38 12.05
CA LEU A 121 -6.54 -16.01 12.65
C LEU A 121 -7.24 -17.23 13.25
N LEU A 122 -7.28 -18.34 12.49
CA LEU A 122 -7.90 -19.58 12.95
C LEU A 122 -7.18 -20.17 14.19
N GLN A 123 -5.85 -20.14 14.22
CA GLN A 123 -5.06 -20.57 15.38
C GLN A 123 -5.30 -19.67 16.60
N GLY A 124 -5.46 -18.36 16.39
CA GLY A 124 -5.82 -17.39 17.42
C GLY A 124 -7.25 -17.55 17.96
N GLY A 125 -8.05 -18.47 17.41
CA GLY A 125 -9.44 -18.70 17.82
C GLY A 125 -10.41 -17.66 17.28
N ILE A 126 -10.03 -16.95 16.21
CA ILE A 126 -10.90 -16.01 15.50
C ILE A 126 -11.72 -16.80 14.46
N THR A 127 -12.97 -16.39 14.28
CA THR A 127 -13.89 -17.01 13.32
C THR A 127 -13.30 -16.98 11.89
N PRO A 128 -13.40 -18.08 11.12
CA PRO A 128 -12.91 -18.14 9.74
C PRO A 128 -13.41 -16.98 8.88
N THR A 129 -12.54 -16.50 7.98
CA THR A 129 -12.80 -15.35 7.12
C THR A 129 -13.17 -15.78 5.70
N PHE A 130 -14.10 -15.04 5.08
CA PHE A 130 -14.35 -15.15 3.66
C PHE A 130 -13.42 -14.21 2.89
N GLY A 131 -12.52 -14.79 2.11
CA GLY A 131 -11.46 -14.06 1.40
C GLY A 131 -11.85 -13.76 -0.04
N LEU A 132 -11.60 -12.54 -0.53
CA LEU A 132 -11.80 -12.24 -1.95
C LEU A 132 -10.51 -12.52 -2.73
N ALA A 133 -10.59 -13.36 -3.77
CA ALA A 133 -9.44 -13.77 -4.58
C ALA A 133 -9.72 -13.58 -6.07
N GLY A 134 -8.68 -13.30 -6.86
CA GLY A 134 -8.84 -13.12 -8.31
C GLY A 134 -9.32 -14.40 -9.00
N ALA A 135 -10.32 -14.27 -9.88
CA ALA A 135 -10.92 -15.39 -10.62
C ALA A 135 -9.91 -16.22 -11.44
N ASN A 136 -8.75 -15.65 -11.79
CA ASN A 136 -7.69 -16.36 -12.51
C ASN A 136 -7.12 -17.58 -11.74
N LEU A 137 -7.26 -17.61 -10.40
CA LEU A 137 -6.85 -18.73 -9.56
C LEU A 137 -7.97 -19.77 -9.37
N ASN A 138 -9.16 -19.52 -9.92
CA ASN A 138 -10.35 -20.37 -9.78
C ASN A 138 -10.40 -21.49 -10.84
N PHE A 139 -9.36 -22.33 -10.93
CA PHE A 139 -9.34 -23.49 -11.83
C PHE A 139 -9.44 -24.80 -11.05
N PHE A 140 -10.07 -25.82 -11.63
CA PHE A 140 -10.17 -27.13 -10.98
C PHE A 140 -8.78 -27.80 -10.86
N PRO A 141 -8.41 -28.38 -9.69
CA PRO A 141 -9.20 -28.56 -8.46
C PRO A 141 -9.09 -27.42 -7.42
N LEU A 142 -8.12 -26.51 -7.57
CA LEU A 142 -7.82 -25.45 -6.61
C LEU A 142 -9.01 -24.51 -6.34
N GLY A 143 -9.76 -24.13 -7.36
CA GLY A 143 -10.94 -23.27 -7.23
C GLY A 143 -12.04 -23.89 -6.37
N THR A 144 -12.27 -25.20 -6.49
CA THR A 144 -13.26 -25.91 -5.68
C THR A 144 -12.84 -25.98 -4.21
N LEU A 145 -11.56 -26.25 -3.94
CA LEU A 145 -11.01 -26.23 -2.59
C LEU A 145 -11.03 -24.81 -2.01
N GLY A 146 -10.70 -23.81 -2.82
CA GLY A 146 -10.74 -22.40 -2.44
C GLY A 146 -12.14 -21.96 -2.01
N ARG A 147 -13.17 -22.22 -2.82
CA ARG A 147 -14.57 -21.89 -2.47
C ARG A 147 -15.05 -22.62 -1.20
N ARG A 148 -14.60 -23.86 -0.98
CA ARG A 148 -14.86 -24.64 0.25
C ARG A 148 -13.97 -24.26 1.43
N ASN A 149 -13.05 -23.33 1.25
CA ASN A 149 -12.27 -22.67 2.28
C ASN A 149 -12.71 -21.21 2.50
N GLY A 150 -13.80 -20.76 1.87
CA GLY A 150 -14.31 -19.39 2.00
C GLY A 150 -13.75 -18.38 1.00
N PHE A 151 -13.02 -18.80 -0.05
CA PHE A 151 -12.52 -17.86 -1.07
C PHE A 151 -13.56 -17.54 -2.14
N ILE A 152 -13.95 -16.27 -2.24
CA ILE A 152 -14.89 -15.74 -3.22
C ILE A 152 -14.11 -15.34 -4.48
N PRO A 153 -14.34 -16.00 -5.63
CA PRO A 153 -13.67 -15.64 -6.88
C PRO A 153 -14.24 -14.33 -7.45
N VAL A 154 -13.37 -13.32 -7.63
CA VAL A 154 -13.73 -12.00 -8.14
C VAL A 154 -13.03 -11.69 -9.46
N ARG A 155 -13.79 -11.20 -10.44
CA ARG A 155 -13.29 -10.78 -11.76
C ARG A 155 -12.58 -9.43 -11.65
N ARG A 156 -11.48 -9.23 -12.40
CA ARG A 156 -10.67 -8.00 -12.33
C ARG A 156 -11.28 -6.80 -13.04
N SER A 157 -11.94 -7.02 -14.18
CA SER A 157 -12.64 -5.96 -14.93
C SER A 157 -14.13 -6.22 -14.89
N THR A 158 -14.85 -5.38 -14.15
CA THR A 158 -16.31 -5.47 -13.96
C THR A 158 -17.01 -4.19 -14.39
N GLY A 159 -16.29 -3.29 -15.07
CA GLY A 159 -16.80 -2.01 -15.58
C GLY A 159 -18.03 -2.19 -16.49
N ASP A 160 -17.97 -3.18 -17.35
CA ASP A 160 -18.99 -3.44 -18.38
C ASP A 160 -19.93 -4.61 -18.00
N LEU A 161 -19.90 -5.04 -16.73
CA LEU A 161 -20.70 -6.17 -16.23
C LEU A 161 -21.65 -5.71 -15.09
N PRO A 162 -22.73 -4.96 -15.40
CA PRO A 162 -23.62 -4.40 -14.39
C PRO A 162 -24.31 -5.49 -13.55
N VAL A 163 -24.77 -6.58 -14.17
CA VAL A 163 -25.42 -7.71 -13.49
C VAL A 163 -24.45 -8.41 -12.54
N TYR A 164 -23.18 -8.57 -12.93
CA TYR A 164 -22.13 -9.13 -12.08
C TYR A 164 -21.87 -8.26 -10.84
N ARG A 165 -21.77 -6.93 -11.02
CA ARG A 165 -21.56 -6.00 -9.89
C ARG A 165 -22.71 -6.05 -8.90
N TRP A 166 -23.94 -6.12 -9.39
CA TRP A 166 -25.11 -6.28 -8.54
C TRP A 166 -25.07 -7.60 -7.77
N ALA A 167 -24.80 -8.72 -8.45
CA ALA A 167 -24.69 -10.03 -7.81
C ALA A 167 -23.59 -10.06 -6.72
N LEU A 168 -22.42 -9.47 -7.01
CA LEU A 168 -21.34 -9.35 -6.03
C LEU A 168 -21.74 -8.49 -4.83
N ARG A 169 -22.44 -7.36 -5.06
CA ARG A 169 -22.97 -6.52 -3.99
C ARG A 169 -23.95 -7.30 -3.11
N ALA A 170 -24.85 -8.08 -3.70
CA ALA A 170 -25.82 -8.89 -2.97
C ALA A 170 -25.14 -9.98 -2.11
N VAL A 171 -24.12 -10.67 -2.65
CA VAL A 171 -23.34 -11.67 -1.91
C VAL A 171 -22.59 -11.03 -0.75
N VAL A 172 -21.86 -9.93 -0.99
CA VAL A 172 -21.09 -9.23 0.07
C VAL A 172 -22.03 -8.69 1.15
N GLY A 173 -23.13 -8.03 0.76
CA GLY A 173 -24.10 -7.47 1.69
C GLY A 173 -24.71 -8.54 2.61
N ARG A 174 -24.99 -9.74 2.06
CA ARG A 174 -25.46 -10.87 2.85
C ARG A 174 -24.43 -11.38 3.87
N LEU A 175 -23.16 -11.45 3.50
CA LEU A 175 -22.11 -11.86 4.44
C LEU A 175 -21.99 -10.85 5.59
N VAL A 176 -22.07 -9.56 5.27
CA VAL A 176 -22.07 -8.47 6.27
C VAL A 176 -23.30 -8.55 7.18
N SER A 177 -24.50 -8.72 6.63
CA SER A 177 -25.76 -8.79 7.41
C SER A 177 -25.82 -9.97 8.38
N ARG A 178 -25.13 -11.06 8.03
CA ARG A 178 -24.96 -12.25 8.87
C ARG A 178 -23.85 -12.12 9.90
N GLY A 179 -23.13 -11.00 9.89
CA GLY A 179 -22.01 -10.75 10.78
C GLY A 179 -20.79 -11.64 10.51
N GLN A 180 -20.57 -12.03 9.26
CA GLN A 180 -19.45 -12.88 8.88
C GLN A 180 -18.18 -12.05 8.60
N ASN A 181 -17.02 -12.62 8.95
CA ASN A 181 -15.75 -11.95 8.75
C ASN A 181 -15.34 -11.97 7.28
N LEU A 182 -14.91 -10.82 6.77
CA LEU A 182 -14.41 -10.66 5.41
C LEU A 182 -12.93 -10.32 5.43
N VAL A 183 -12.17 -10.78 4.43
CA VAL A 183 -10.77 -10.38 4.26
C VAL A 183 -10.44 -10.08 2.80
N TRP A 184 -9.84 -8.91 2.53
CA TRP A 184 -9.29 -8.60 1.21
C TRP A 184 -8.24 -7.49 1.24
N SER A 185 -7.53 -7.36 0.12
CA SER A 185 -6.61 -6.26 -0.11
C SER A 185 -7.35 -4.98 -0.45
N ILE A 186 -7.19 -3.94 0.37
CA ILE A 186 -7.80 -2.63 0.09
C ILE A 186 -7.29 -2.00 -1.22
N GLU A 187 -6.09 -2.38 -1.66
CA GLU A 187 -5.44 -1.93 -2.91
C GLU A 187 -5.99 -2.64 -4.17
N GLY A 188 -6.65 -3.79 -3.99
CA GLY A 188 -7.14 -4.65 -5.07
C GLY A 188 -6.07 -5.44 -5.84
N GLY A 189 -4.79 -5.31 -5.47
CA GLY A 189 -3.70 -6.06 -6.10
C GLY A 189 -2.33 -5.65 -5.60
N ARG A 190 -1.36 -6.57 -5.65
CA ARG A 190 0.00 -6.40 -5.13
C ARG A 190 0.63 -5.06 -5.53
N SER A 191 1.31 -4.42 -4.57
CA SER A 191 2.20 -3.29 -4.83
C SER A 191 3.36 -3.70 -5.72
N ARG A 192 3.75 -2.86 -6.68
CA ARG A 192 4.92 -3.08 -7.54
C ARG A 192 6.14 -2.31 -7.08
N THR A 193 5.91 -1.25 -6.32
CA THR A 193 6.93 -0.31 -5.84
C THR A 193 7.28 -0.54 -4.38
N GLY A 194 6.57 -1.39 -3.64
CA GLY A 194 6.81 -1.65 -2.22
C GLY A 194 6.08 -0.71 -1.26
N LYS A 195 5.43 0.36 -1.76
CA LYS A 195 4.55 1.24 -0.96
C LYS A 195 3.08 0.84 -1.04
N LEU A 196 2.26 1.30 -0.11
CA LEU A 196 0.81 1.08 -0.16
C LEU A 196 0.21 1.81 -1.38
N ARG A 197 -0.61 1.13 -2.17
CA ARG A 197 -1.26 1.66 -3.38
C ARG A 197 -2.58 2.35 -3.03
N PRO A 198 -3.06 3.30 -3.86
CA PRO A 198 -4.38 3.89 -3.73
C PRO A 198 -5.49 2.82 -3.59
N PRO A 199 -6.41 2.98 -2.62
CA PRO A 199 -7.44 1.99 -2.35
C PRO A 199 -8.43 1.87 -3.51
N ARG A 200 -9.02 0.68 -3.65
CA ARG A 200 -10.13 0.39 -4.56
C ARG A 200 -11.43 0.39 -3.80
N TYR A 201 -12.26 1.39 -4.04
CA TYR A 201 -13.48 1.65 -3.28
C TYR A 201 -14.61 0.64 -3.52
N GLY A 202 -14.60 -0.15 -4.60
CA GLY A 202 -15.76 -0.95 -5.03
C GLY A 202 -16.30 -1.91 -3.97
N LEU A 203 -15.46 -2.78 -3.41
CA LEU A 203 -15.87 -3.74 -2.37
C LEU A 203 -16.20 -3.03 -1.06
N LEU A 204 -15.42 -2.01 -0.70
CA LEU A 204 -15.68 -1.23 0.51
C LEU A 204 -17.05 -0.55 0.44
N ARG A 205 -17.43 -0.02 -0.72
CA ARG A 205 -18.77 0.53 -0.97
C ARG A 205 -19.85 -0.50 -0.71
N TYR A 206 -19.70 -1.75 -1.18
CA TYR A 206 -20.70 -2.78 -0.91
C TYR A 206 -20.82 -3.09 0.58
N VAL A 207 -19.73 -3.03 1.33
CA VAL A 207 -19.74 -3.21 2.79
C VAL A 207 -20.38 -2.01 3.48
N THR A 208 -20.02 -0.77 3.14
CA THR A 208 -20.61 0.43 3.75
C THR A 208 -22.11 0.52 3.48
N ASP A 209 -22.53 0.25 2.24
CA ASP A 209 -23.94 0.24 1.86
C ASP A 209 -24.73 -0.79 2.68
N ALA A 210 -24.16 -1.97 2.92
CA ALA A 210 -24.78 -3.02 3.74
C ALA A 210 -24.85 -2.63 5.22
N VAL A 211 -23.78 -2.03 5.76
CA VAL A 211 -23.74 -1.53 7.15
C VAL A 211 -24.81 -0.46 7.38
N GLU A 212 -24.97 0.49 6.45
CA GLU A 212 -26.01 1.52 6.50
C GLU A 212 -27.41 0.90 6.38
N SER A 213 -27.63 0.02 5.40
CA SER A 213 -28.94 -0.58 5.13
C SER A 213 -29.45 -1.43 6.28
N ASP A 214 -28.56 -2.18 6.94
CA ASP A 214 -28.92 -3.03 8.09
C ASP A 214 -28.90 -2.28 9.43
N GLY A 215 -28.40 -1.03 9.46
CA GLY A 215 -28.12 -0.32 10.71
C GLY A 215 -27.15 -1.08 11.62
N SER A 216 -26.20 -1.83 11.04
CA SER A 216 -25.33 -2.75 11.78
C SER A 216 -24.28 -1.98 12.59
N LYS A 217 -24.57 -1.77 13.88
CA LYS A 217 -23.59 -1.24 14.84
C LYS A 217 -22.46 -2.21 15.20
N ARG A 218 -22.48 -3.42 14.63
CA ARG A 218 -21.58 -4.53 14.97
C ARG A 218 -20.55 -4.83 13.88
N THR A 219 -20.35 -3.95 12.90
CA THR A 219 -19.36 -4.16 11.84
C THR A 219 -18.15 -3.25 12.05
N VAL A 220 -16.96 -3.85 12.11
CA VAL A 220 -15.71 -3.15 12.39
C VAL A 220 -14.70 -3.45 11.30
N ALA A 221 -14.11 -2.40 10.71
CA ALA A 221 -12.98 -2.54 9.81
C ALA A 221 -11.67 -2.61 10.59
N VAL A 222 -10.85 -3.61 10.29
CA VAL A 222 -9.56 -3.85 10.95
C VAL A 222 -8.48 -3.74 9.87
N PRO A 223 -7.68 -2.66 9.87
CA PRO A 223 -6.49 -2.57 9.02
C PRO A 223 -5.47 -3.64 9.44
N VAL A 224 -4.88 -4.36 8.48
CA VAL A 224 -3.90 -5.41 8.77
C VAL A 224 -2.65 -5.19 7.92
N SER A 225 -1.52 -4.96 8.58
CA SER A 225 -0.23 -4.93 7.91
C SER A 225 0.32 -6.34 7.75
N ILE A 226 0.85 -6.66 6.58
CA ILE A 226 1.60 -7.89 6.32
C ILE A 226 2.95 -7.47 5.73
N LEU A 227 4.00 -7.57 6.54
CA LEU A 227 5.36 -7.20 6.17
C LEU A 227 6.24 -8.45 6.07
N PHE A 228 7.01 -8.55 4.99
CA PHE A 228 7.98 -9.62 4.78
C PHE A 228 9.39 -9.05 4.94
N ASP A 229 10.26 -9.77 5.67
CA ASP A 229 11.69 -9.42 5.68
C ASP A 229 12.27 -9.44 4.27
N GLN A 230 11.92 -10.48 3.51
CA GLN A 230 12.23 -10.59 2.09
C GLN A 230 11.09 -11.25 1.35
N LEU A 231 10.91 -10.86 0.09
CA LEU A 231 10.01 -11.55 -0.82
C LEU A 231 10.83 -12.51 -1.68
N PRO A 232 10.24 -13.59 -2.21
CA PRO A 232 10.96 -14.46 -3.14
C PRO A 232 11.50 -13.64 -4.31
N LEU A 233 12.80 -13.74 -4.61
CA LEU A 233 13.45 -12.84 -5.58
C LEU A 233 12.73 -12.78 -6.94
N HIS A 234 12.23 -13.92 -7.42
CA HIS A 234 11.48 -13.98 -8.67
C HIS A 234 10.16 -13.20 -8.62
N GLU A 235 9.52 -13.10 -7.45
CA GLU A 235 8.32 -12.28 -7.25
C GLU A 235 8.66 -10.79 -7.36
N VAL A 236 9.75 -10.36 -6.73
CA VAL A 236 10.18 -8.96 -6.81
C VAL A 236 10.66 -8.61 -8.22
N LYS A 237 11.36 -9.51 -8.91
CA LYS A 237 11.72 -9.33 -10.32
C LYS A 237 10.50 -9.16 -11.21
N LEU A 238 9.45 -9.95 -11.01
CA LEU A 238 8.18 -9.77 -11.73
C LEU A 238 7.52 -8.43 -11.40
N MET A 239 7.56 -7.98 -10.14
CA MET A 239 7.05 -6.66 -9.76
C MET A 239 7.79 -5.52 -10.47
N VAL A 240 9.12 -5.64 -10.59
CA VAL A 240 9.98 -4.69 -11.32
C VAL A 240 9.74 -4.74 -12.84
N GLU A 241 9.56 -5.92 -13.42
CA GLU A 241 9.18 -6.07 -14.83
C GLU A 241 7.82 -5.40 -15.10
N GLU A 242 6.83 -5.66 -14.24
CA GLU A 242 5.49 -5.08 -14.33
C GLU A 242 5.50 -3.55 -14.12
N SER A 243 6.34 -3.01 -13.23
CA SER A 243 6.45 -1.56 -13.02
C SER A 243 7.00 -0.85 -14.26
N ARG A 244 7.87 -1.51 -15.04
CA ARG A 244 8.38 -1.03 -16.33
C ARG A 244 7.37 -1.13 -17.48
N GLY A 245 6.13 -1.53 -17.19
CA GLY A 245 5.05 -1.62 -18.18
C GLY A 245 4.98 -2.96 -18.92
N LEU A 246 5.74 -3.99 -18.50
CA LEU A 246 5.56 -5.33 -19.05
C LEU A 246 4.23 -5.92 -18.57
N PRO A 247 3.48 -6.61 -19.45
CA PRO A 247 2.19 -7.17 -19.08
C PRO A 247 2.35 -8.26 -18.01
N LYS A 248 1.41 -8.28 -17.06
CA LYS A 248 1.36 -9.33 -16.03
C LYS A 248 1.20 -10.71 -16.68
N LYS A 249 2.14 -11.62 -16.39
CA LYS A 249 2.07 -13.02 -16.85
C LYS A 249 0.93 -13.76 -16.11
N PRO A 250 0.07 -14.52 -16.81
CA PRO A 250 -0.96 -15.32 -16.16
C PRO A 250 -0.33 -16.42 -15.31
N GLU A 251 -0.76 -16.53 -14.05
CA GLU A 251 -0.29 -17.55 -13.11
C GLU A 251 -1.10 -18.84 -13.27
N ASN A 252 -0.43 -19.99 -13.18
CA ASN A 252 -1.04 -21.31 -13.25
C ASN A 252 -0.52 -22.23 -12.12
N LEU A 253 -1.08 -23.44 -12.02
CA LEU A 253 -0.66 -24.42 -11.01
C LEU A 253 0.83 -24.76 -11.05
N ARG A 254 1.41 -24.88 -12.25
CA ARG A 254 2.83 -25.19 -12.42
C ARG A 254 3.71 -24.06 -11.87
N TRP A 255 3.31 -22.82 -12.11
CA TRP A 255 3.95 -21.63 -11.54
C TRP A 255 3.84 -21.62 -10.01
N LEU A 256 2.68 -21.94 -9.42
CA LEU A 256 2.53 -22.00 -7.95
C LEU A 256 3.41 -23.09 -7.33
N ILE A 257 3.54 -24.24 -7.99
CA ILE A 257 4.41 -25.32 -7.54
C ILE A 257 5.90 -24.95 -7.67
N SER A 258 6.31 -24.29 -8.76
CA SER A 258 7.70 -23.80 -8.89
C SER A 258 8.01 -22.71 -7.88
N TYR A 259 7.07 -21.77 -7.68
CA TYR A 259 7.10 -20.74 -6.65
C TYR A 259 7.36 -21.39 -5.28
N ALA A 260 6.54 -22.37 -4.92
CA ALA A 260 6.65 -23.06 -3.66
C ALA A 260 7.94 -23.86 -3.52
N ARG A 261 8.51 -24.44 -4.58
CA ARG A 261 9.82 -25.13 -4.52
C ARG A 261 10.97 -24.17 -4.22
N GLY A 262 10.88 -22.92 -4.66
CA GLY A 262 11.83 -21.85 -4.35
C GLY A 262 11.86 -21.45 -2.87
N LEU A 263 10.77 -21.70 -2.14
CA LEU A 263 10.62 -21.39 -0.70
C LEU A 263 11.34 -22.41 0.22
N ARG A 264 12.35 -23.14 -0.29
CA ARG A 264 13.21 -24.03 0.50
C ARG A 264 14.28 -23.28 1.28
N GLN A 265 14.62 -22.06 0.85
CA GLN A 265 15.54 -21.19 1.58
C GLN A 265 14.77 -20.45 2.68
N ARG A 266 15.44 -20.21 3.82
CA ARG A 266 14.92 -19.33 4.88
C ARG A 266 14.95 -17.90 4.35
N LEU A 267 13.79 -17.29 4.14
CA LEU A 267 13.60 -15.94 3.59
C LEU A 267 13.29 -14.90 4.67
N GLY A 268 13.43 -15.28 5.95
CA GLY A 268 13.23 -14.40 7.10
C GLY A 268 11.88 -14.58 7.78
N ARG A 269 11.26 -13.49 8.21
CA ARG A 269 9.98 -13.47 8.94
C ARG A 269 8.87 -12.79 8.13
N ILE A 270 7.64 -13.12 8.52
CA ILE A 270 6.41 -12.41 8.10
C ILE A 270 5.83 -11.79 9.37
N TYR A 271 5.76 -10.48 9.44
CA TYR A 271 5.12 -9.74 10.53
C TYR A 271 3.69 -9.43 10.15
N ILE A 272 2.76 -9.74 11.04
CA ILE A 272 1.35 -9.41 10.91
C ILE A 272 0.97 -8.55 12.10
N ASP A 273 0.64 -7.30 11.82
CA ASP A 273 0.33 -6.28 12.83
C ASP A 273 -1.07 -5.71 12.56
N PHE A 274 -1.84 -5.46 13.61
CA PHE A 274 -3.23 -5.02 13.51
C PHE A 274 -3.36 -3.52 13.82
N GLY A 275 -3.87 -2.75 12.85
CA GLY A 275 -4.17 -1.34 13.06
C GLY A 275 -5.40 -1.12 13.93
N ALA A 276 -5.51 0.10 14.47
CA ALA A 276 -6.63 0.51 15.30
C ALA A 276 -7.98 0.27 14.58
N PRO A 277 -8.89 -0.55 15.13
CA PRO A 277 -10.15 -0.86 14.47
C PRO A 277 -11.04 0.38 14.26
N VAL A 278 -11.84 0.35 13.19
CA VAL A 278 -12.77 1.43 12.80
C VAL A 278 -14.21 0.91 12.87
N PRO A 279 -15.02 1.35 13.86
CA PRO A 279 -16.44 1.07 13.89
C PRO A 279 -17.13 1.70 12.66
N LEU A 280 -17.54 0.88 11.69
CA LEU A 280 -17.94 1.41 10.38
C LEU A 280 -19.22 2.24 10.46
N HIS A 281 -20.23 1.77 11.20
CA HIS A 281 -21.50 2.48 11.34
C HIS A 281 -21.31 3.88 11.93
N GLU A 282 -20.61 3.99 13.07
CA GLU A 282 -20.35 5.27 13.72
C GLU A 282 -19.55 6.21 12.81
N ARG A 283 -18.52 5.68 12.16
CA ARG A 283 -17.68 6.48 11.26
C ARG A 283 -18.47 7.02 10.06
N ILE A 284 -19.34 6.20 9.48
CA ILE A 284 -20.23 6.60 8.38
C ILE A 284 -21.18 7.69 8.86
N GLU A 285 -21.87 7.50 9.98
CA GLU A 285 -22.79 8.49 10.56
C GLU A 285 -22.11 9.85 10.80
N THR A 286 -20.90 9.87 11.35
CA THR A 286 -20.12 11.11 11.53
C THR A 286 -19.86 11.81 10.20
N LEU A 287 -19.40 11.07 9.18
CA LEU A 287 -19.12 11.64 7.87
C LEU A 287 -20.40 12.10 7.14
N ARG A 288 -21.56 11.47 7.41
CA ARG A 288 -22.86 11.94 6.90
C ARG A 288 -23.28 13.24 7.57
N ALA A 289 -23.10 13.35 8.88
CA ALA A 289 -23.38 14.58 9.63
C ALA A 289 -22.54 15.77 9.13
N ASP A 290 -21.33 15.50 8.66
CA ASP A 290 -20.44 16.48 8.00
C ASP A 290 -20.89 16.87 6.57
N GLY A 291 -22.00 16.32 6.07
CA GLY A 291 -22.58 16.66 4.76
C GLY A 291 -21.91 15.98 3.56
N LEU A 292 -21.11 14.93 3.76
CA LEU A 292 -20.45 14.21 2.68
C LEU A 292 -21.42 13.28 1.92
N ASN A 293 -21.30 13.25 0.60
CA ASN A 293 -22.05 12.32 -0.25
C ASN A 293 -21.49 10.88 -0.18
N ASP A 294 -22.22 9.90 -0.73
CA ASP A 294 -21.87 8.46 -0.64
C ASP A 294 -20.44 8.17 -1.09
N ARG A 295 -20.03 8.78 -2.21
CA ARG A 295 -18.71 8.57 -2.77
C ARG A 295 -17.65 9.10 -1.82
N GLN A 296 -17.84 10.31 -1.31
CA GLN A 296 -16.90 10.95 -0.39
C GLN A 296 -16.80 10.20 0.95
N VAL A 297 -17.91 9.67 1.47
CA VAL A 297 -17.89 8.84 2.70
C VAL A 297 -17.01 7.62 2.50
N VAL A 298 -17.22 6.84 1.43
CA VAL A 298 -16.41 5.65 1.14
C VAL A 298 -14.94 6.00 0.93
N GLU A 299 -14.66 7.09 0.21
CA GLU A 299 -13.30 7.59 0.00
C GLU A 299 -12.63 7.95 1.34
N ARG A 300 -13.31 8.67 2.24
CA ARG A 300 -12.78 9.04 3.56
C ARG A 300 -12.56 7.85 4.47
N VAL A 301 -13.49 6.89 4.51
CA VAL A 301 -13.33 5.64 5.27
C VAL A 301 -12.12 4.86 4.76
N ALA A 302 -11.97 4.72 3.44
CA ALA A 302 -10.82 4.03 2.84
C ALA A 302 -9.49 4.71 3.19
N LEU A 303 -9.42 6.04 3.14
CA LEU A 303 -8.22 6.81 3.47
C LEU A 303 -7.86 6.67 4.96
N ASP A 304 -8.84 6.72 5.86
CA ASP A 304 -8.67 6.49 7.30
C ASP A 304 -8.08 5.09 7.58
N ILE A 305 -8.63 4.06 6.92
CA ILE A 305 -8.12 2.69 7.00
C ILE A 305 -6.68 2.59 6.46
N CYS A 306 -6.38 3.17 5.30
CA CYS A 306 -5.02 3.19 4.75
C CYS A 306 -4.03 3.91 5.67
N HIS A 307 -4.45 5.02 6.29
CA HIS A 307 -3.61 5.75 7.24
C HIS A 307 -3.31 4.89 8.48
N ARG A 308 -4.32 4.24 9.06
CA ARG A 308 -4.14 3.32 10.20
C ARG A 308 -3.31 2.09 9.85
N LEU A 309 -3.45 1.56 8.64
CA LEU A 309 -2.63 0.48 8.12
C LEU A 309 -1.16 0.89 8.04
N ASN A 310 -0.87 2.08 7.49
CA ASN A 310 0.50 2.60 7.46
C ASN A 310 1.06 2.75 8.88
N ARG A 311 0.30 3.31 9.82
CA ARG A 311 0.72 3.44 11.23
C ARG A 311 1.02 2.11 11.92
N ALA A 312 0.27 1.06 11.56
CA ALA A 312 0.50 -0.29 12.08
C ALA A 312 1.69 -1.00 11.41
N THR A 313 2.19 -0.49 10.28
CA THR A 313 3.27 -1.15 9.53
C THR A 313 4.63 -0.81 10.15
N PRO A 314 5.34 -1.81 10.73
CA PRO A 314 6.64 -1.57 11.32
C PRO A 314 7.73 -1.37 10.26
N VAL A 315 8.90 -0.88 10.68
CA VAL A 315 10.09 -0.82 9.81
C VAL A 315 10.93 -2.09 10.02
N SER A 316 11.26 -2.81 8.95
CA SER A 316 12.13 -3.99 9.04
C SER A 316 13.61 -3.62 9.00
N ALA A 317 14.46 -4.51 9.52
CA ALA A 317 15.90 -4.40 9.38
C ALA A 317 16.33 -4.39 7.90
N THR A 318 15.66 -5.19 7.05
CA THR A 318 15.86 -5.16 5.60
C THR A 318 15.65 -3.77 5.02
N ALA A 319 14.52 -3.12 5.36
CA ALA A 319 14.23 -1.78 4.85
C ALA A 319 15.29 -0.77 5.30
N ALA A 320 15.71 -0.83 6.58
CA ALA A 320 16.74 0.04 7.14
C ALA A 320 18.10 -0.14 6.44
N VAL A 321 18.54 -1.39 6.23
CA VAL A 321 19.77 -1.66 5.47
C VAL A 321 19.63 -1.20 4.02
N CYS A 322 18.49 -1.41 3.37
CA CYS A 322 18.27 -0.93 2.00
C CYS A 322 18.26 0.61 1.90
N VAL A 323 17.78 1.34 2.90
CA VAL A 323 17.93 2.80 3.00
C VAL A 323 19.41 3.18 3.01
N ALA A 324 20.22 2.53 3.84
CA ALA A 324 21.65 2.79 3.92
C ALA A 324 22.39 2.48 2.61
N MET A 325 22.12 1.31 2.01
CA MET A 325 22.76 0.87 0.77
C MET A 325 22.40 1.76 -0.43
N LEU A 326 21.19 2.33 -0.51
CA LEU A 326 20.81 3.28 -1.56
C LEU A 326 21.34 4.69 -1.34
N GLY A 327 21.77 5.00 -0.11
CA GLY A 327 22.40 6.27 0.23
C GLY A 327 23.80 6.45 -0.36
N GLU A 328 24.44 5.34 -0.75
CA GLU A 328 25.85 5.26 -1.11
C GLU A 328 26.02 4.59 -2.47
N ASP A 329 26.77 5.22 -3.38
CA ASP A 329 27.07 4.68 -4.73
C ASP A 329 28.32 3.78 -4.73
N ARG A 330 28.55 3.08 -3.62
CA ARG A 330 29.74 2.26 -3.39
C ARG A 330 29.44 1.09 -2.46
N ALA A 331 30.34 0.11 -2.44
CA ALA A 331 30.29 -0.93 -1.44
C ALA A 331 30.69 -0.38 -0.05
N LEU A 332 30.04 -0.89 0.99
CA LEU A 332 30.18 -0.47 2.38
C LEU A 332 30.68 -1.62 3.25
N THR A 333 31.51 -1.32 4.23
CA THR A 333 31.86 -2.22 5.34
C THR A 333 30.70 -2.35 6.33
N LEU A 334 30.75 -3.34 7.21
CA LEU A 334 29.73 -3.51 8.25
C LEU A 334 29.66 -2.31 9.19
N ASP A 335 30.81 -1.72 9.52
CA ASP A 335 30.93 -0.48 10.31
C ASP A 335 30.19 0.67 9.64
N GLU A 336 30.43 0.89 8.35
CA GLU A 336 29.79 1.96 7.58
C GLU A 336 28.27 1.73 7.45
N VAL A 337 27.82 0.51 7.13
CA VAL A 337 26.37 0.22 7.09
C VAL A 337 25.73 0.48 8.45
N SER A 338 26.37 0.05 9.54
CA SER A 338 25.85 0.25 10.90
C SER A 338 25.79 1.74 11.26
N ALA A 339 26.81 2.51 10.87
CA ALA A 339 26.86 3.96 11.06
C ALA A 339 25.76 4.69 10.29
N THR A 340 25.44 4.26 9.06
CA THR A 340 24.36 4.84 8.25
C THR A 340 22.96 4.42 8.73
N VAL A 341 22.81 3.22 9.31
CA VAL A 341 21.54 2.75 9.89
C VAL A 341 21.25 3.39 11.24
N ALA A 342 22.27 3.72 12.03
CA ALA A 342 22.10 4.22 13.39
C ALA A 342 21.25 5.52 13.52
N PRO A 343 21.40 6.55 12.66
CA PRO A 343 20.52 7.71 12.65
C PRO A 343 19.05 7.36 12.41
N LEU A 344 18.78 6.45 11.47
CA LEU A 344 17.43 5.95 11.23
C LEU A 344 16.86 5.24 12.47
N ALA A 345 17.66 4.40 13.13
CA ALA A 345 17.24 3.73 14.36
C ALA A 345 16.90 4.72 15.49
N ARG A 346 17.73 5.76 15.69
CA ARG A 346 17.46 6.84 16.64
C ARG A 346 16.18 7.59 16.31
N TYR A 347 15.98 7.93 15.03
CA TYR A 347 14.78 8.60 14.55
C TYR A 347 13.52 7.77 14.82
N LEU A 348 13.52 6.48 14.48
CA LEU A 348 12.37 5.59 14.74
C LEU A 348 12.04 5.51 16.24
N ARG A 349 13.06 5.42 17.09
CA ARG A 349 12.89 5.44 18.56
C ARG A 349 12.31 6.77 19.04
N ALA A 350 12.82 7.90 18.58
CA ALA A 350 12.30 9.23 18.93
C ALA A 350 10.85 9.42 18.46
N ARG A 351 10.48 8.84 17.32
CA ARG A 351 9.10 8.81 16.82
C ARG A 351 8.17 7.86 17.56
N GLY A 352 8.71 6.93 18.36
CA GLY A 352 7.94 5.82 18.92
C GLY A 352 7.42 4.85 17.85
N TRP A 353 8.11 4.73 16.72
CA TRP A 353 7.69 3.86 15.62
C TRP A 353 8.19 2.43 15.83
N PRO A 354 7.34 1.40 15.67
CA PRO A 354 7.76 0.02 15.89
C PRO A 354 8.78 -0.47 14.84
N VAL A 355 9.78 -1.20 15.32
CA VAL A 355 10.68 -2.00 14.50
C VAL A 355 10.17 -3.44 14.47
N ALA A 356 10.17 -4.03 13.28
CA ALA A 356 9.58 -5.34 13.06
C ALA A 356 10.23 -6.41 13.96
N GLY A 357 9.39 -7.16 14.68
CA GLY A 357 9.84 -8.20 15.62
C GLY A 357 10.61 -7.68 16.83
N GLY A 358 10.54 -6.39 17.14
CA GLY A 358 11.27 -5.78 18.25
C GLY A 358 12.79 -5.79 18.08
N ALA A 359 13.29 -5.90 16.85
CA ALA A 359 14.72 -5.90 16.58
C ALA A 359 15.36 -4.55 16.94
N ASP A 360 16.57 -4.57 17.48
CA ASP A 360 17.36 -3.34 17.64
C ASP A 360 18.24 -3.13 16.40
N LEU A 361 17.94 -2.07 15.65
CA LEU A 361 18.68 -1.68 14.45
C LEU A 361 20.06 -1.10 14.76
N THR A 362 20.35 -0.76 16.01
CA THR A 362 21.68 -0.33 16.46
C THR A 362 22.60 -1.51 16.79
N GLU A 363 22.05 -2.71 16.94
CA GLU A 363 22.84 -3.92 17.14
C GLU A 363 23.50 -4.36 15.84
N ARG A 364 24.83 -4.44 15.90
CA ARG A 364 25.66 -4.90 14.78
C ARG A 364 25.31 -6.30 14.31
N ALA A 365 24.83 -7.18 15.20
CA ALA A 365 24.37 -8.52 14.86
C ALA A 365 23.14 -8.48 13.94
N THR A 366 22.16 -7.64 14.23
CA THR A 366 20.96 -7.42 13.41
C THR A 366 21.34 -6.98 12.00
N VAL A 367 22.23 -6.00 11.88
CA VAL A 367 22.70 -5.48 10.59
C VAL A 367 23.49 -6.56 9.83
N SER A 368 24.41 -7.27 10.50
CA SER A 368 25.22 -8.31 9.87
C SER A 368 24.40 -9.49 9.37
N GLN A 369 23.39 -9.92 10.14
CA GLN A 369 22.47 -10.98 9.74
C GLN A 369 21.64 -10.54 8.52
N THR A 370 21.10 -9.33 8.54
CA THR A 370 20.34 -8.77 7.40
C THR A 370 21.18 -8.72 6.12
N LEU A 371 22.43 -8.27 6.22
CA LEU A 371 23.37 -8.26 5.09
C LEU A 371 23.64 -9.68 4.56
N HIS A 372 23.83 -10.66 5.45
CA HIS A 372 23.99 -12.06 5.05
C HIS A 372 22.75 -12.61 4.35
N ASP A 373 21.56 -12.32 4.86
CA ASP A 373 20.32 -12.80 4.28
C ASP A 373 20.07 -12.18 2.89
N LEU A 374 20.41 -10.90 2.71
CA LEU A 374 20.30 -10.21 1.42
C LEU A 374 21.35 -10.67 0.40
N VAL A 375 22.53 -11.09 0.85
CA VAL A 375 23.52 -11.77 -0.01
C VAL A 375 23.02 -13.16 -0.39
N GLY A 376 22.43 -13.89 0.56
CA GLY A 376 21.86 -15.22 0.33
C GLY A 376 20.74 -15.23 -0.72
N SER A 377 19.95 -14.16 -0.79
CA SER A 377 18.92 -13.98 -1.81
C SER A 377 19.42 -13.36 -3.12
N GLY A 378 20.69 -12.94 -3.19
CA GLY A 378 21.32 -12.34 -4.37
C GLY A 378 20.95 -10.88 -4.61
N VAL A 379 20.35 -10.20 -3.62
CA VAL A 379 20.02 -8.77 -3.68
C VAL A 379 21.27 -7.92 -3.46
N LEU A 380 22.12 -8.35 -2.53
CA LEU A 380 23.43 -7.76 -2.28
C LEU A 380 24.54 -8.73 -2.70
N THR A 381 25.73 -8.19 -2.87
CA THR A 381 26.98 -8.92 -3.11
C THR A 381 27.93 -8.71 -1.94
N ARG A 382 28.82 -9.68 -1.71
CA ARG A 382 29.84 -9.61 -0.66
C ARG A 382 31.21 -9.87 -1.26
N TYR A 383 32.16 -8.98 -1.01
CA TYR A 383 33.56 -9.19 -1.33
C TYR A 383 34.38 -9.28 -0.04
N SER A 384 35.16 -10.36 0.10
CA SER A 384 35.95 -10.66 1.30
C SER A 384 37.41 -11.03 0.99
N GLY A 385 37.87 -10.75 -0.24
CA GLY A 385 39.26 -11.01 -0.66
C GLY A 385 40.26 -9.94 -0.22
N GLY A 386 39.77 -8.78 0.26
CA GLY A 386 40.58 -7.71 0.82
C GLY A 386 40.71 -7.79 2.34
N PRO A 387 41.43 -6.84 2.97
CA PRO A 387 41.61 -6.80 4.42
C PRO A 387 40.30 -6.57 5.20
N THR A 388 39.31 -5.93 4.56
CA THR A 388 37.99 -5.70 5.13
C THR A 388 36.92 -6.24 4.20
N THR A 389 35.89 -6.88 4.76
CA THR A 389 34.73 -7.33 3.98
C THR A 389 33.84 -6.14 3.64
N VAL A 390 33.39 -6.08 2.39
CA VAL A 390 32.47 -5.05 1.90
C VAL A 390 31.24 -5.70 1.26
N TRP A 391 30.11 -5.00 1.37
CA TRP A 391 28.83 -5.35 0.78
C TRP A 391 28.43 -4.28 -0.23
N GLY A 392 27.96 -4.69 -1.39
CA GLY A 392 27.46 -3.79 -2.44
C GLY A 392 26.10 -4.25 -2.95
N ILE A 393 25.35 -3.39 -3.61
CA ILE A 393 24.12 -3.81 -4.28
C ILE A 393 24.49 -4.71 -5.48
N GLY A 394 23.77 -5.81 -5.66
CA GLY A 394 23.98 -6.70 -6.79
C GLY A 394 23.65 -6.04 -8.12
N GLN A 395 24.23 -6.56 -9.21
CA GLN A 395 23.97 -6.07 -10.55
C GLN A 395 22.48 -6.16 -10.90
N ASP A 396 21.91 -5.08 -11.43
CA ASP A 396 20.48 -4.94 -11.74
C ASP A 396 19.53 -5.14 -10.53
N GLN A 397 20.03 -5.00 -9.30
CA GLN A 397 19.22 -5.16 -8.07
C GLN A 397 18.79 -3.84 -7.42
N HIS A 398 19.20 -2.67 -7.92
CA HIS A 398 18.84 -1.37 -7.34
C HIS A 398 17.32 -1.18 -7.19
N LEU A 399 16.54 -1.60 -8.19
CA LEU A 399 15.08 -1.54 -8.11
C LEU A 399 14.49 -2.47 -7.05
N ILE A 400 15.12 -3.62 -6.79
CA ILE A 400 14.68 -4.55 -5.73
C ILE A 400 14.99 -3.96 -4.36
N VAL A 401 16.18 -3.39 -4.19
CA VAL A 401 16.57 -2.67 -2.96
C VAL A 401 15.62 -1.50 -2.72
N ALA A 402 15.24 -0.76 -3.77
CA ALA A 402 14.24 0.30 -3.68
C ALA A 402 12.86 -0.20 -3.23
N VAL A 403 12.38 -1.34 -3.73
CA VAL A 403 11.13 -1.97 -3.27
C VAL A 403 11.17 -2.28 -1.78
N TYR A 404 12.28 -2.84 -1.27
CA TYR A 404 12.42 -3.10 0.16
C TYR A 404 12.50 -1.83 1.00
N ARG A 405 13.28 -0.84 0.55
CA ARG A 405 13.30 0.49 1.18
C ARG A 405 11.91 1.11 1.24
N ASN A 406 11.11 0.96 0.18
CA ASN A 406 9.76 1.52 0.09
C ASN A 406 8.76 0.90 1.08
N SER A 407 9.11 -0.21 1.73
CA SER A 407 8.33 -0.70 2.88
C SER A 407 8.44 0.18 4.13
N ALA A 408 9.42 1.10 4.20
CA ALA A 408 9.58 2.07 5.28
C ALA A 408 9.25 3.52 4.86
N ILE A 409 8.86 3.75 3.60
CA ILE A 409 8.70 5.11 3.06
C ILE A 409 7.61 5.91 3.78
N HIS A 410 6.57 5.23 4.29
CA HIS A 410 5.45 5.86 5.00
C HIS A 410 5.90 6.54 6.30
N VAL A 411 7.00 6.08 6.91
CA VAL A 411 7.58 6.66 8.14
C VAL A 411 8.52 7.83 7.83
N LEU A 412 9.15 7.79 6.66
CA LEU A 412 10.16 8.76 6.23
C LEU A 412 9.58 9.92 5.42
N LEU A 413 8.35 9.79 4.93
CA LEU A 413 7.68 10.80 4.11
C LEU A 413 7.58 12.15 4.83
N MET A 414 7.08 12.16 6.07
CA MET A 414 6.90 13.39 6.83
C MET A 414 8.25 14.06 7.12
N ARG A 415 9.25 13.25 7.49
CA ARG A 415 10.64 13.71 7.67
C ARG A 415 11.20 14.36 6.41
N ALA A 416 11.04 13.72 5.25
CA ALA A 416 11.49 14.25 3.97
C ALA A 416 10.81 15.57 3.56
N ILE A 417 9.51 15.72 3.86
CA ILE A 417 8.78 16.97 3.60
C ILE A 417 9.24 18.07 4.58
N ALA A 418 9.47 17.73 5.84
CA ALA A 418 9.99 18.65 6.84
C ALA A 418 11.39 19.17 6.47
N GLU A 419 12.25 18.33 5.90
CA GLU A 419 13.56 18.74 5.38
C GLU A 419 13.44 19.80 4.27
N LEU A 420 12.53 19.61 3.31
CA LEU A 420 12.28 20.59 2.24
C LEU A 420 11.60 21.87 2.76
N ALA A 421 10.73 21.74 3.76
CA ALA A 421 10.16 22.89 4.45
C ALA A 421 11.26 23.71 5.12
N LEU A 422 12.15 23.08 5.91
CA LEU A 422 13.29 23.74 6.54
C LEU A 422 14.24 24.37 5.53
N LEU A 423 14.49 23.73 4.39
CA LEU A 423 15.33 24.31 3.35
C LEU A 423 14.69 25.58 2.77
N ALA A 424 13.37 25.57 2.54
CA ALA A 424 12.65 26.76 2.11
C ALA A 424 12.71 27.88 3.16
N ILE A 425 12.70 27.54 4.46
CA ILE A 425 12.92 28.51 5.54
C ILE A 425 14.33 29.09 5.51
N ALA A 426 15.35 28.25 5.33
CA ALA A 426 16.75 28.65 5.30
C ALA A 426 17.05 29.64 4.15
N HIS A 427 16.28 29.59 3.06
CA HIS A 427 16.39 30.50 1.92
C HIS A 427 15.45 31.73 2.00
N ALA A 428 14.56 31.80 2.99
CA ALA A 428 13.58 32.88 3.11
C ALA A 428 14.17 34.07 3.90
N PRO A 429 14.16 35.30 3.34
CA PRO A 429 14.68 36.48 4.04
C PRO A 429 13.76 36.98 5.18
N THR A 430 12.44 36.73 5.10
CA THR A 430 11.43 37.08 6.12
C THR A 430 10.26 36.08 6.09
N LEU A 431 9.38 36.07 7.11
CA LEU A 431 8.18 35.21 7.21
C LEU A 431 8.47 33.69 7.11
N THR A 432 9.59 33.30 7.71
CA THR A 432 10.20 31.98 7.67
C THR A 432 9.22 30.82 7.88
N LYS A 433 8.51 30.75 9.00
CA LYS A 433 7.56 29.63 9.27
C LYS A 433 6.45 29.49 8.24
N ARG A 434 5.92 30.62 7.73
CA ARG A 434 4.87 30.61 6.71
C ARG A 434 5.39 30.01 5.40
N VAL A 435 6.59 30.41 4.98
CA VAL A 435 7.23 29.88 3.76
C VAL A 435 7.46 28.37 3.86
N GLY A 436 7.99 27.89 5.00
CA GLY A 436 8.17 26.45 5.23
C GLY A 436 6.86 25.68 5.19
N TRP A 437 5.80 26.23 5.78
CA TRP A 437 4.47 25.62 5.76
C TRP A 437 3.84 25.59 4.37
N GLU A 438 3.91 26.70 3.63
CA GLU A 438 3.42 26.77 2.24
C GLU A 438 4.15 25.72 1.38
N ARG A 439 5.48 25.59 1.53
CA ARG A 439 6.25 24.55 0.86
C ARG A 439 5.80 23.14 1.23
N ALA A 440 5.55 22.86 2.51
CA ALA A 440 5.05 21.55 2.93
C ALA A 440 3.69 21.22 2.31
N LEU A 441 2.80 22.21 2.20
CA LEU A 441 1.49 22.06 1.56
C LEU A 441 1.59 21.86 0.04
N GLU A 442 2.49 22.57 -0.63
CA GLU A 442 2.79 22.38 -2.07
C GLU A 442 3.19 20.93 -2.35
N ILE A 443 4.14 20.39 -1.57
CA ILE A 443 4.61 19.01 -1.71
C ILE A 443 3.50 18.01 -1.40
N ARG A 444 2.70 18.25 -0.36
CA ARG A 444 1.52 17.44 -0.02
C ARG A 444 0.54 17.37 -1.18
N GLU A 445 0.21 18.51 -1.79
CA GLU A 445 -0.72 18.58 -2.93
C GLU A 445 -0.16 17.92 -4.18
N LEU A 446 1.15 18.04 -4.43
CA LEU A 446 1.84 17.35 -5.52
C LEU A 446 1.72 15.83 -5.37
N LEU A 447 1.95 15.32 -4.16
CA LEU A 447 2.10 13.89 -3.89
C LEU A 447 0.83 13.17 -3.42
N LYS A 448 -0.32 13.86 -3.38
CA LYS A 448 -1.59 13.31 -2.86
C LYS A 448 -2.16 12.10 -3.61
N PHE A 449 -1.68 11.84 -4.83
CA PHE A 449 -2.06 10.65 -5.61
C PHE A 449 -1.13 9.46 -5.37
N ASP A 450 0.02 9.69 -4.74
CA ASP A 450 0.99 8.66 -4.38
C ASP A 450 0.92 8.25 -2.91
N PHE A 451 0.60 9.18 -2.01
CA PHE A 451 0.62 8.97 -0.57
C PHE A 451 -0.68 9.40 0.10
N PHE A 452 -0.91 8.84 1.30
CA PHE A 452 -2.07 9.11 2.13
C PHE A 452 -1.69 10.09 3.23
N PHE A 453 -2.09 11.34 3.06
CA PHE A 453 -1.84 12.38 4.05
C PHE A 453 -3.02 12.50 5.02
N PRO A 454 -2.74 12.83 6.30
CA PRO A 454 -3.77 13.16 7.25
C PRO A 454 -4.50 14.47 6.89
N GLY A 455 -5.47 14.83 7.72
CA GLY A 455 -6.13 16.15 7.67
C GLY A 455 -5.11 17.29 7.76
N ARG A 456 -5.49 18.50 7.33
CA ARG A 456 -4.55 19.63 7.23
C ARG A 456 -3.93 20.01 8.59
N GLU A 457 -4.72 19.95 9.66
CA GLU A 457 -4.27 20.25 11.04
C GLU A 457 -3.28 19.19 11.54
N GLU A 458 -3.67 17.92 11.53
CA GLU A 458 -2.79 16.80 11.90
C GLU A 458 -1.51 16.76 11.05
N PHE A 459 -1.59 17.07 9.74
CA PHE A 459 -0.42 17.18 8.87
C PHE A 459 0.53 18.29 9.34
N ALA A 460 0.01 19.45 9.77
CA ALA A 460 0.82 20.54 10.31
C ALA A 460 1.54 20.09 11.59
N GLU A 461 0.80 19.48 12.52
CA GLU A 461 1.36 18.96 13.77
C GLU A 461 2.47 17.93 13.51
N GLU A 462 2.27 17.04 12.54
CA GLU A 462 3.29 16.06 12.16
C GLU A 462 4.54 16.75 11.59
N ILE A 463 4.42 17.73 10.68
CA ILE A 463 5.59 18.46 10.14
C ILE A 463 6.36 19.18 11.26
N TRP A 464 5.66 19.87 12.17
CA TRP A 464 6.34 20.56 13.27
C TRP A 464 6.96 19.59 14.28
N ARG A 465 6.34 18.44 14.51
CA ARG A 465 6.94 17.35 15.30
C ARG A 465 8.22 16.83 14.65
N GLU A 466 8.25 16.68 13.32
CA GLU A 466 9.48 16.29 12.62
C GLU A 466 10.59 17.32 12.80
N ILE A 467 10.27 18.62 12.68
CA ILE A 467 11.23 19.70 12.91
C ILE A 467 11.73 19.72 14.36
N ALA A 468 10.85 19.45 15.34
CA ALA A 468 11.23 19.32 16.75
C ALA A 468 12.27 18.19 16.93
N ILE A 469 12.00 17.01 16.36
CA ILE A 469 12.91 15.86 16.38
C ILE A 469 14.25 16.21 15.71
N MET A 470 14.23 16.94 14.59
CA MET A 470 15.45 17.41 13.91
C MET A 470 16.28 18.36 14.78
N SER A 471 15.62 19.24 15.53
CA SER A 471 16.30 20.23 16.38
C SER A 471 16.83 19.66 17.70
N GLY A 472 16.36 18.46 18.10
CA GLY A 472 16.66 17.87 19.41
C GLY A 472 16.08 18.66 20.59
N ARG A 473 15.13 19.57 20.34
CA ARG A 473 14.48 20.41 21.35
C ARG A 473 12.98 20.19 21.31
N ASP A 474 12.33 20.34 22.45
CA ASP A 474 10.87 20.46 22.51
C ASP A 474 10.50 21.79 21.85
N HIS A 475 10.08 21.75 20.59
CA HIS A 475 9.83 22.96 19.83
C HIS A 475 8.42 23.46 20.16
N ASP A 476 8.31 24.65 20.76
CA ASP A 476 7.05 25.38 20.79
C ASP A 476 6.65 25.70 19.34
N PRO A 477 5.51 25.17 18.82
CA PRO A 477 5.05 25.45 17.47
C PRO A 477 4.86 26.95 17.19
N ASN A 478 4.74 27.78 18.24
CA ASN A 478 4.60 29.23 18.14
C ASN A 478 5.93 29.99 18.22
N ALA A 479 7.02 29.35 18.66
CA ALA A 479 8.33 30.01 18.73
C ALA A 479 8.82 30.40 17.33
N PRO A 480 9.42 31.58 17.11
CA PRO A 480 9.97 31.92 15.81
C PRO A 480 11.08 30.94 15.40
N LEU A 481 11.13 30.59 14.11
CA LEU A 481 12.20 29.80 13.52
C LEU A 481 12.80 30.65 12.39
N ASP A 482 13.99 31.21 12.60
CA ASP A 482 14.65 32.04 11.58
C ASP A 482 15.45 31.21 10.56
N SER A 483 16.01 31.88 9.54
CA SER A 483 16.75 31.22 8.46
C SER A 483 18.03 30.55 8.95
N ASP A 484 18.74 31.17 9.90
CA ASP A 484 20.02 30.68 10.43
C ASP A 484 19.82 29.45 11.31
N GLU A 485 18.77 29.45 12.12
CA GLU A 485 18.32 28.31 12.91
C GLU A 485 17.94 27.14 12.00
N ALA A 486 17.12 27.38 10.97
CA ALA A 486 16.73 26.34 10.03
C ALA A 486 17.94 25.73 9.30
N ALA A 487 18.87 26.57 8.84
CA ALA A 487 20.10 26.11 8.19
C ALA A 487 21.00 25.31 9.16
N ARG A 488 21.04 25.69 10.44
CA ARG A 488 21.80 24.97 11.47
C ARG A 488 21.15 23.62 11.82
N ILE A 489 19.83 23.55 11.91
CA ILE A 489 19.09 22.29 12.10
C ILE A 489 19.42 21.33 10.94
N LEU A 490 19.37 21.80 9.69
CA LEU A 490 19.71 20.95 8.53
C LEU A 490 21.15 20.45 8.56
N ARG A 491 22.12 21.32 8.87
CA ARG A 491 23.55 20.93 8.91
C ARG A 491 23.90 19.99 10.07
N SER A 492 23.19 20.10 11.19
CA SER A 492 23.43 19.26 12.38
C SER A 492 22.61 17.97 12.40
N SER A 493 21.65 17.84 11.48
CA SER A 493 20.80 16.66 11.36
C SER A 493 21.59 15.47 10.85
N ASP A 494 21.61 14.40 11.62
CA ASP A 494 22.27 13.12 11.31
C ASP A 494 21.48 12.23 10.34
N LEU A 495 20.24 12.61 10.01
CA LEU A 495 19.37 11.90 9.08
C LEU A 495 18.73 12.87 8.08
N ILE A 496 19.15 12.81 6.82
CA ILE A 496 18.53 13.53 5.69
C ILE A 496 18.10 12.50 4.64
N VAL A 497 16.80 12.43 4.36
CA VAL A 497 16.18 11.36 3.55
C VAL A 497 15.38 11.84 2.34
N ALA A 498 15.23 13.15 2.11
CA ALA A 498 14.44 13.69 1.01
C ALA A 498 14.85 13.15 -0.37
N ASP A 499 16.14 13.00 -0.63
CA ASP A 499 16.66 12.44 -1.89
C ASP A 499 16.37 10.95 -2.04
N LEU A 500 16.34 10.19 -0.94
CA LEU A 500 15.94 8.79 -1.01
C LEU A 500 14.43 8.70 -1.23
N VAL A 501 13.64 9.44 -0.44
CA VAL A 501 12.18 9.30 -0.34
C VAL A 501 11.44 9.97 -1.50
N LEU A 502 11.73 11.23 -1.80
CA LEU A 502 10.93 12.08 -2.70
C LEU A 502 11.46 12.10 -4.13
N ARG A 503 12.79 11.98 -4.32
CA ARG A 503 13.41 12.06 -5.65
C ARG A 503 12.77 11.14 -6.68
N PRO A 504 12.49 9.85 -6.39
CA PRO A 504 11.93 8.97 -7.40
C PRO A 504 10.58 9.45 -7.96
N PHE A 505 9.73 10.03 -7.10
CA PHE A 505 8.41 10.54 -7.45
C PHE A 505 8.49 11.87 -8.20
N VAL A 506 9.33 12.80 -7.72
CA VAL A 506 9.52 14.10 -8.38
C VAL A 506 10.09 13.90 -9.78
N ASP A 507 11.08 13.03 -9.94
CA ASP A 507 11.64 12.64 -11.23
C ASP A 507 10.58 12.03 -12.16
N ALA A 508 9.74 11.12 -11.64
CA ALA A 508 8.68 10.50 -12.44
C ALA A 508 7.65 11.52 -12.90
N TYR A 509 7.27 12.45 -12.02
CA TYR A 509 6.34 13.54 -12.33
C TYR A 509 6.93 14.49 -13.36
N ARG A 510 8.24 14.74 -13.28
CA ARG A 510 8.97 15.59 -14.20
C ARG A 510 8.99 15.02 -15.62
N VAL A 511 9.16 13.70 -15.78
CA VAL A 511 9.02 13.03 -17.09
C VAL A 511 7.62 13.25 -17.69
N VAL A 512 6.57 13.12 -16.88
CA VAL A 512 5.19 13.37 -17.36
C VAL A 512 4.97 14.83 -17.70
N ALA A 513 5.47 15.77 -16.88
CA ALA A 513 5.37 17.19 -17.13
C ALA A 513 6.06 17.58 -18.45
N GLU A 514 7.25 17.04 -18.71
CA GLU A 514 7.98 17.24 -19.96
C GLU A 514 7.19 16.73 -21.17
N GLU A 515 6.71 15.49 -21.13
CA GLU A 515 5.90 14.93 -22.23
C GLU A 515 4.64 15.74 -22.47
N LEU A 516 4.02 16.30 -21.43
CA LEU A 516 2.86 17.19 -21.59
C LEU A 516 3.25 18.54 -22.21
N ALA A 517 4.35 19.14 -21.77
CA ALA A 517 4.83 20.43 -22.25
C ALA A 517 5.25 20.38 -23.74
N GLU A 518 5.75 19.25 -24.19
CA GLU A 518 6.15 18.98 -25.59
C GLU A 518 4.96 18.59 -26.49
N LEU A 519 3.78 18.30 -25.93
CA LEU A 519 2.58 18.11 -26.74
C LEU A 519 2.06 19.45 -27.24
N ASP A 520 1.67 19.48 -28.51
CA ASP A 520 0.86 20.57 -29.04
C ASP A 520 -0.36 20.81 -28.13
N SER A 521 -0.57 22.06 -27.75
CA SER A 521 -1.57 22.45 -26.75
C SER A 521 -3.01 22.12 -27.20
N GLY A 522 -3.26 21.95 -28.50
CA GLY A 522 -4.54 21.50 -29.03
C GLY A 522 -4.73 19.98 -29.11
N ALA A 523 -3.66 19.20 -28.92
CA ALA A 523 -3.69 17.75 -29.15
C ALA A 523 -4.30 16.99 -27.96
N ARG A 524 -5.32 16.17 -28.26
CA ARG A 524 -5.82 15.17 -27.31
C ARG A 524 -4.94 13.94 -27.35
N ILE A 525 -4.47 13.50 -26.19
CA ILE A 525 -3.71 12.26 -26.05
C ILE A 525 -4.45 11.26 -25.17
N ALA A 526 -4.52 10.01 -25.62
CA ALA A 526 -5.02 8.93 -24.79
C ALA A 526 -4.03 8.64 -23.65
N GLU A 527 -4.53 8.43 -22.42
CA GLU A 527 -3.69 8.19 -21.24
C GLU A 527 -2.70 7.03 -21.45
N GLN A 528 -3.12 5.95 -22.11
CA GLN A 528 -2.24 4.81 -22.39
C GLN A 528 -1.08 5.18 -23.34
N GLU A 529 -1.33 6.04 -24.33
CA GLU A 529 -0.29 6.49 -25.25
C GLU A 529 0.68 7.46 -24.56
N LEU A 530 0.18 8.35 -23.70
CA LEU A 530 1.01 9.21 -22.87
C LEU A 530 1.93 8.37 -21.96
N LEU A 531 1.39 7.36 -21.26
CA LEU A 531 2.18 6.49 -20.40
C LEU A 531 3.28 5.73 -21.16
N LYS A 532 3.00 5.28 -22.40
CA LYS A 532 4.01 4.65 -23.26
C LYS A 532 5.12 5.62 -23.66
N ARG A 533 4.79 6.89 -23.93
CA ARG A 533 5.77 7.95 -24.22
C ARG A 533 6.65 8.20 -23.00
N CYS A 534 6.05 8.41 -21.83
CA CYS A 534 6.76 8.58 -20.55
C CYS A 534 7.70 7.42 -20.22
N LEU A 535 7.31 6.16 -20.49
CA LEU A 535 8.20 5.01 -20.29
C LEU A 535 9.44 5.05 -21.20
N ARG A 536 9.30 5.52 -22.45
CA ARG A 536 10.45 5.68 -23.36
C ARG A 536 11.35 6.84 -22.91
N LEU A 537 10.77 8.01 -22.62
CA LEU A 537 11.52 9.19 -22.17
C LEU A 537 12.20 8.94 -20.82
N GLY A 538 11.48 8.38 -19.86
CA GLY A 538 12.03 8.02 -18.55
C GLY A 538 13.19 7.04 -18.67
N ARG A 539 13.10 6.02 -19.53
CA ARG A 539 14.22 5.12 -19.79
C ARG A 539 15.43 5.86 -20.38
N GLN A 540 15.21 6.77 -21.32
CA GLN A 540 16.29 7.60 -21.88
C GLN A 540 16.95 8.45 -20.78
N TRP A 541 16.16 9.17 -19.98
CA TRP A 541 16.68 10.03 -18.92
C TRP A 541 17.40 9.26 -17.81
N SER A 542 16.93 8.06 -17.49
CA SER A 542 17.61 7.17 -16.54
C SER A 542 18.97 6.72 -17.07
N LEU A 543 19.08 6.35 -18.36
CA LEU A 543 20.36 6.01 -19.00
C LEU A 543 21.31 7.20 -19.09
N GLN A 544 20.77 8.43 -19.10
CA GLN A 544 21.54 9.67 -19.06
C GLN A 544 21.87 10.13 -17.62
N HIS A 545 21.48 9.36 -16.60
CA HIS A 545 21.61 9.72 -15.18
C HIS A 545 20.96 11.06 -14.81
N ARG A 546 19.93 11.49 -15.56
CA ARG A 546 19.13 12.69 -15.25
C ARG A 546 18.09 12.42 -14.15
N ILE A 547 17.61 11.18 -14.08
CA ILE A 547 16.65 10.70 -13.09
C ILE A 547 17.11 9.36 -12.51
N THR A 548 16.57 9.00 -11.36
CA THR A 548 16.82 7.68 -10.76
C THR A 548 16.18 6.56 -11.59
N GLU A 549 16.79 5.36 -11.59
CA GLU A 549 16.24 4.19 -12.27
C GLU A 549 14.84 3.81 -11.75
N GLU A 550 14.60 4.03 -10.45
CA GLU A 550 13.32 3.77 -9.78
C GLU A 550 12.16 4.62 -10.31
N SER A 551 12.46 5.85 -10.76
CA SER A 551 11.47 6.77 -11.32
C SER A 551 10.81 6.26 -12.59
N VAL A 552 11.43 5.29 -13.29
CA VAL A 552 10.90 4.71 -14.52
C VAL A 552 9.85 3.64 -14.18
N SER A 553 8.69 4.10 -13.72
CA SER A 553 7.59 3.27 -13.25
C SER A 553 6.25 3.72 -13.82
N GLY A 554 5.57 2.82 -14.53
CA GLY A 554 4.22 3.07 -15.05
C GLY A 554 3.20 3.35 -13.96
N GLU A 555 3.42 2.87 -12.72
CA GLU A 555 2.58 3.21 -11.57
C GLU A 555 2.78 4.67 -11.15
N MET A 556 4.03 5.14 -11.04
CA MET A 556 4.34 6.54 -10.69
C MET A 556 3.96 7.50 -11.82
N PHE A 557 4.12 7.11 -13.10
CA PHE A 557 3.62 7.91 -14.21
C PHE A 557 2.09 8.00 -14.22
N SER A 558 1.37 6.93 -13.86
CA SER A 558 -0.08 6.98 -13.75
C SER A 558 -0.56 7.91 -12.63
N THR A 559 0.13 7.97 -11.49
CA THR A 559 -0.19 8.95 -10.43
C THR A 559 0.15 10.37 -10.84
N ALA A 560 1.28 10.59 -11.51
CA ALA A 560 1.62 11.89 -12.12
C ALA A 560 0.56 12.38 -13.12
N VAL A 561 0.06 11.48 -13.99
CA VAL A 561 -1.02 11.80 -14.93
C VAL A 561 -2.33 12.16 -14.19
N LYS A 562 -2.63 11.51 -13.06
CA LYS A 562 -3.78 11.90 -12.22
C LYS A 562 -3.61 13.30 -11.62
N LEU A 563 -2.40 13.66 -11.18
CA LEU A 563 -2.10 15.02 -10.75
C LEU A 563 -2.30 16.01 -11.90
N ALA A 564 -1.73 15.73 -13.07
CA ALA A 564 -1.85 16.58 -14.24
C ALA A 564 -3.33 16.79 -14.63
N ARG A 565 -4.14 15.73 -14.61
CA ARG A 565 -5.59 15.79 -14.82
C ARG A 565 -6.27 16.66 -13.78
N HIS A 566 -5.97 16.45 -12.50
CA HIS A 566 -6.53 17.24 -11.40
C HIS A 566 -6.20 18.73 -11.54
N ARG A 567 -5.01 19.07 -12.03
CA ARG A 567 -4.58 20.43 -12.33
C ARG A 567 -5.04 20.94 -13.70
N GLY A 568 -5.90 20.20 -14.42
CA GLY A 568 -6.44 20.60 -15.72
C GLY A 568 -5.44 20.60 -16.88
N LEU A 569 -4.26 20.00 -16.74
CA LEU A 569 -3.18 20.05 -17.75
C LEU A 569 -3.42 19.15 -18.98
N LEU A 570 -4.50 18.35 -18.92
CA LEU A 570 -5.00 17.52 -20.02
C LEU A 570 -6.27 18.10 -20.65
N ASP A 571 -6.79 19.22 -20.14
CA ASP A 571 -8.03 19.82 -20.61
C ASP A 571 -7.78 20.67 -21.86
N THR A 572 -8.09 20.10 -23.03
CA THR A 572 -7.98 20.79 -24.32
C THR A 572 -9.10 21.81 -24.56
N GLY A 573 -9.97 22.07 -23.58
CA GLY A 573 -11.00 23.11 -23.64
C GLY A 573 -10.49 24.51 -23.28
N ALA A 574 -9.33 24.61 -22.61
CA ALA A 574 -8.69 25.88 -22.30
C ALA A 574 -7.95 26.47 -23.53
N PRO A 575 -7.69 27.80 -23.58
CA PRO A 575 -6.86 28.40 -24.62
C PRO A 575 -5.49 27.70 -24.72
N ALA A 576 -5.07 27.38 -25.95
CA ALA A 576 -3.86 26.59 -26.21
C ALA A 576 -2.59 27.21 -25.59
N GLU A 577 -2.46 28.53 -25.63
CA GLU A 577 -1.34 29.25 -25.04
C GLU A 577 -1.32 29.15 -23.51
N GLU A 578 -2.48 29.31 -22.86
CA GLU A 578 -2.61 29.19 -21.40
C GLU A 578 -2.27 27.77 -20.93
N LEU A 579 -2.77 26.75 -21.64
CA LEU A 579 -2.48 25.36 -21.34
C LEU A 579 -0.98 25.04 -21.47
N GLY A 580 -0.34 25.56 -22.52
CA GLY A 580 1.11 25.45 -22.72
C GLY A 580 1.90 26.07 -21.57
N LEU A 581 1.56 27.32 -21.19
CA LEU A 581 2.19 28.02 -20.05
C LEU A 581 2.03 27.23 -18.74
N ARG A 582 0.85 26.69 -18.47
CA ARG A 582 0.59 25.90 -17.25
C ARG A 582 1.35 24.58 -17.23
N ARG A 583 1.57 23.94 -18.38
CA ARG A 583 2.41 22.73 -18.50
C ARG A 583 3.88 23.04 -18.23
N TRP A 584 4.41 24.12 -18.80
CA TRP A 584 5.78 24.58 -18.51
C TRP A 584 5.96 25.08 -17.07
N ALA A 585 4.93 25.67 -16.46
CA ALA A 585 4.96 26.03 -15.05
C ALA A 585 5.13 24.80 -14.14
N LEU A 586 4.48 23.67 -14.47
CA LEU A 586 4.69 22.40 -13.75
C LEU A 586 6.12 21.89 -13.93
N VAL A 587 6.70 22.01 -15.13
CA VAL A 587 8.12 21.66 -15.36
C VAL A 587 9.03 22.47 -14.45
N ALA A 588 8.84 23.79 -14.39
CA ALA A 588 9.64 24.68 -13.54
C ALA A 588 9.48 24.39 -12.03
N GLU A 589 8.27 24.11 -11.56
CA GLU A 589 8.00 23.69 -10.17
C GLU A 589 8.79 22.43 -9.81
N LEU A 590 8.78 21.44 -10.70
CA LEU A 590 9.47 20.16 -10.50
C LEU A 590 10.99 20.30 -10.60
N ASP A 591 11.52 21.13 -11.50
CA ASP A 591 12.94 21.48 -11.57
C ASP A 591 13.43 22.15 -10.26
N GLY A 592 12.62 23.06 -9.71
CA GLY A 592 12.91 23.68 -8.42
C GLY A 592 12.95 22.68 -7.26
N LEU A 593 12.04 21.70 -7.26
CA LEU A 593 12.05 20.62 -6.27
C LEU A 593 13.24 19.67 -6.46
N GLN A 594 13.58 19.28 -7.69
CA GLN A 594 14.78 18.46 -7.97
C GLN A 594 16.04 19.16 -7.47
N THR A 595 16.15 20.47 -7.68
CA THR A 595 17.28 21.28 -7.19
C THR A 595 17.35 21.29 -5.66
N SER A 596 16.21 21.54 -4.99
CA SER A 596 16.10 21.54 -3.53
C SER A 596 16.48 20.18 -2.92
N ILE A 597 16.02 19.09 -3.52
CA ILE A 597 16.35 17.72 -3.11
C ILE A 597 17.85 17.45 -3.33
N GLY A 598 18.42 17.88 -4.45
CA GLY A 598 19.84 17.74 -4.74
C GLY A 598 20.73 18.49 -3.74
N GLU A 599 20.27 19.64 -3.24
CA GLU A 599 20.95 20.38 -2.19
C GLU A 599 20.97 19.62 -0.86
N LEU A 600 19.83 19.09 -0.42
CA LEU A 600 19.76 18.23 0.77
C LEU A 600 20.66 16.99 0.64
N SER A 601 20.71 16.38 -0.56
CA SER A 601 21.61 15.25 -0.86
C SER A 601 23.09 15.63 -0.71
N ARG A 602 23.49 16.87 -1.06
CA ARG A 602 24.85 17.37 -0.83
C ARG A 602 25.14 17.59 0.65
N LEU A 603 24.23 18.23 1.38
CA LEU A 603 24.36 18.43 2.83
C LEU A 603 24.55 17.10 3.58
N ARG A 604 23.81 16.05 3.18
CA ARG A 604 23.99 14.70 3.73
C ARG A 604 25.41 14.16 3.53
N ARG A 605 25.97 14.34 2.33
CA ARG A 605 27.33 13.86 1.99
C ARG A 605 28.41 14.67 2.71
N GLU A 606 28.20 15.96 2.90
CA GLU A 606 29.13 16.84 3.60
C GLU A 606 29.16 16.57 5.12
N GLY A 607 28.03 16.20 5.72
CA GLY A 607 27.98 15.82 7.14
C GLY A 607 28.44 14.38 7.45
N ALA A 608 28.68 13.56 6.44
CA ALA A 608 29.17 12.19 6.57
C ALA A 608 30.71 12.07 6.48
N ASN A 609 31.39 13.14 6.07
CA ASN A 609 32.85 13.32 6.12
C ASN A 609 33.26 14.08 7.37
#